data_AF-A0A959I9F7-F1
#
_entry.id   AF-A0A959I9F7-F1
#
_cell.length_a   1.000
_cell.length_b   1.000
_cell.length_c   1.000
_cell.angle_alpha   90.00
_cell.angle_beta   90.00
_cell.angle_gamma   90.00
#
_symmetry.space_group_name_H-M   'P 1'
#
loop_
_entity.id
_entity.type
_entity.pdbx_description
1 polymer ?
#
loop_
_entity_poly.entity_id
_entity_poly.type
_entity_poly.pdbx_seq_one_letter_code
_entity_poly.pdbx_strand_id
1 'polypeptide(L)'
;NELFINNGDGTFREMAREFGLDFRGFSQQAAFFDYDLDGDLDCYLLNHSVHSPENYGPSELRERTDSLSGDRLLRNDDGRFVDV
;
A
#
# COMPACT_ATOMS: atom_id res chain seq x y z
N ASN A 1 -1.51 -1.40 7.61
CA ASN A 1 -0.56 -2.42 7.13
C ASN A 1 0.64 -2.48 8.06
N GLU A 2 1.18 -3.68 8.21
CA GLU A 2 2.36 -3.98 9.03
C GLU A 2 3.34 -4.79 8.19
N LEU A 3 4.63 -4.61 8.42
CA LEU A 3 5.71 -5.31 7.72
C LEU A 3 6.64 -5.90 8.78
N PHE A 4 6.77 -7.22 8.77
CA PHE A 4 7.60 -7.94 9.73
C PHE A 4 8.88 -8.44 9.07
N ILE A 5 10.02 -7.85 9.44
CA ILE A 5 11.35 -8.28 8.98
C ILE A 5 11.86 -9.37 9.91
N ASN A 6 12.26 -10.50 9.32
CA ASN A 6 12.87 -11.61 10.05
C ASN A 6 14.30 -11.24 10.49
N ASN A 7 14.59 -11.31 11.79
CA ASN A 7 15.90 -10.98 12.34
C ASN A 7 16.93 -12.14 12.23
N GLY A 8 16.51 -13.32 11.76
CA GLY A 8 17.36 -14.51 11.61
C GLY A 8 17.49 -15.38 12.87
N ASP A 9 16.86 -14.97 13.98
CA ASP A 9 16.91 -15.64 15.28
C ASP A 9 15.52 -16.16 15.74
N GLY A 10 14.57 -16.23 14.80
CA GLY A 10 13.18 -16.59 15.09
C GLY A 10 12.32 -15.43 15.61
N THR A 11 12.88 -14.23 15.71
CA THR A 11 12.11 -13.01 16.03
C THR A 11 11.86 -12.16 14.79
N PHE A 12 10.86 -11.30 14.88
CA PHE A 12 10.47 -10.37 13.82
C PHE A 12 10.40 -8.94 14.37
N ARG A 13 10.74 -7.96 13.53
CA ARG A 13 10.59 -6.54 13.83
C ARG A 13 9.54 -5.92 12.90
N GLU A 14 8.57 -5.21 13.49
CA GLU A 14 7.63 -4.37 12.75
C GLU A 14 8.39 -3.15 12.20
N MET A 15 8.36 -2.96 10.89
CA MET A 15 9.15 -1.96 10.16
C MET A 15 8.34 -1.22 9.10
N ALA A 16 7.00 -1.36 9.05
CA ALA A 16 6.20 -0.79 7.96
C ALA A 16 6.41 0.71 7.83
N ARG A 17 6.47 1.44 8.95
CA ARG A 17 6.66 2.89 8.94
C ARG A 17 8.02 3.31 8.39
N GLU A 18 9.06 2.54 8.70
CA GLU A 18 10.42 2.83 8.23
C GLU A 18 10.54 2.59 6.72
N PHE A 19 9.87 1.55 6.23
CA PHE A 19 9.82 1.19 4.82
C PHE A 19 8.75 1.96 4.03
N GLY A 20 7.90 2.78 4.65
CA GLY A 20 6.83 3.51 3.94
C GLY A 20 5.59 2.66 3.58
N LEU A 21 5.42 1.51 4.23
CA LEU A 21 4.34 0.55 4.04
C LEU A 21 3.23 0.62 5.12
N ASP A 22 3.25 1.61 6.02
CA ASP A 22 2.29 1.74 7.14
C ASP A 22 0.92 2.32 6.74
N PHE A 23 0.49 2.07 5.50
CA PHE A 23 -0.80 2.57 4.99
C PHE A 23 -1.98 2.11 5.86
N ARG A 24 -2.91 3.04 6.11
CA ARG A 24 -4.03 2.88 7.06
C ARG A 24 -5.41 2.73 6.41
N GLY A 25 -5.48 2.48 5.11
CA GLY A 25 -6.74 2.18 4.40
C GLY A 25 -7.18 0.72 4.54
N PHE A 26 -8.23 0.35 3.82
CA PHE A 26 -8.76 -1.03 3.80
C PHE A 26 -7.99 -1.91 2.81
N SER A 27 -6.75 -2.23 3.16
CA SER A 27 -5.92 -3.14 2.37
C SER A 27 -6.39 -4.58 2.48
N GLN A 28 -6.43 -5.27 1.34
CA GLN A 28 -6.85 -6.68 1.25
C GLN A 28 -5.71 -7.61 0.89
N GLN A 29 -4.84 -7.18 -0.01
CA GLN A 29 -3.76 -8.02 -0.52
C GLN A 29 -2.56 -7.15 -0.89
N ALA A 30 -1.38 -7.69 -0.64
CA ALA A 30 -0.12 -7.16 -1.16
C ALA A 30 0.49 -8.21 -2.11
N ALA A 31 1.09 -7.74 -3.20
CA ALA A 31 1.86 -8.56 -4.12
C ALA A 31 3.21 -7.87 -4.38
N PHE A 32 4.30 -8.63 -4.24
CA PHE A 32 5.65 -8.13 -4.45
C PHE A 32 6.21 -8.61 -5.79
N PHE A 33 6.74 -7.70 -6.59
CA PHE A 33 7.34 -7.97 -7.91
C PHE A 33 8.21 -6.80 -8.34
N ASP A 34 9.18 -7.04 -9.21
CA ASP A 34 10.06 -6.03 -9.80
C ASP A 34 9.35 -5.39 -11.01
N TYR A 35 8.75 -4.20 -10.83
CA TYR A 35 7.94 -3.55 -11.88
C TYR A 35 8.79 -2.71 -12.83
N ASP A 36 9.85 -2.07 -12.34
CA ASP A 36 10.69 -1.16 -13.14
C ASP A 36 12.02 -1.76 -13.61
N LEU A 37 12.29 -3.02 -13.24
CA LEU A 37 13.41 -3.84 -13.68
C LEU A 37 14.76 -3.41 -13.11
N ASP A 38 14.77 -2.83 -11.92
CA ASP A 38 15.99 -2.43 -11.22
C ASP A 38 16.58 -3.54 -10.33
N GLY A 39 15.84 -4.65 -10.16
CA GLY A 39 16.26 -5.84 -9.44
C GLY A 39 15.87 -5.87 -7.97
N ASP A 40 15.18 -4.85 -7.46
CA ASP A 40 14.53 -4.90 -6.16
C ASP A 40 13.01 -5.21 -6.29
N LEU A 41 12.33 -5.46 -5.16
CA LEU A 41 10.91 -5.83 -5.18
C LEU A 41 10.03 -4.66 -4.78
N ASP A 42 9.17 -4.26 -5.71
CA ASP A 42 8.09 -3.31 -5.50
C ASP A 42 6.86 -3.96 -4.88
N CYS A 43 5.87 -3.15 -4.49
CA CYS A 43 4.66 -3.62 -3.84
C CYS A 43 3.41 -3.06 -4.51
N TYR A 44 2.54 -3.92 -5.02
CA TYR A 44 1.17 -3.56 -5.34
C TYR A 44 0.26 -3.87 -4.16
N LEU A 45 -0.50 -2.87 -3.72
CA LEU A 45 -1.39 -2.95 -2.59
C LEU A 45 -2.84 -2.75 -3.05
N LEU A 46 -3.59 -3.85 -3.07
CA LEU A 46 -5.02 -3.88 -3.36
C LEU A 46 -5.79 -3.29 -2.17
N ASN A 47 -6.49 -2.19 -2.39
CA ASN A 47 -7.28 -1.52 -1.35
C ASN A 47 -8.75 -1.43 -1.75
N HIS A 48 -9.63 -1.66 -0.78
CA HIS A 48 -11.04 -1.31 -0.94
C HIS A 48 -11.30 0.16 -0.67
N SER A 49 -12.33 0.69 -1.32
CA SER A 49 -12.84 2.02 -1.02
C SER A 49 -13.32 2.11 0.42
N VAL A 50 -13.02 3.23 1.08
CA VAL A 50 -13.68 3.62 2.32
C VAL A 50 -15.12 4.03 1.97
N HIS A 51 -16.08 3.12 2.16
CA HIS A 51 -17.47 3.41 1.82
C HIS A 51 -18.05 4.52 2.72
N SER A 52 -18.23 5.71 2.14
CA SER A 52 -19.13 6.74 2.66
C SER A 52 -20.56 6.53 2.09
N PRO A 53 -21.64 6.85 2.84
CA PRO A 53 -23.02 6.91 2.33
C PRO A 53 -23.19 7.80 1.08
N GLU A 54 -22.20 8.62 0.75
CA GLU A 54 -22.11 9.49 -0.42
C GLU A 54 -22.22 8.76 -1.77
N ASN A 55 -22.03 7.45 -1.83
CA ASN A 55 -22.13 6.69 -3.09
C ASN A 55 -23.54 6.62 -3.70
N TYR A 56 -24.59 6.99 -2.95
CA TYR A 56 -25.95 7.20 -3.48
C TYR A 56 -26.21 8.66 -3.92
N GLY A 57 -25.19 9.51 -3.84
CA GLY A 57 -25.27 10.92 -4.20
C GLY A 57 -25.06 11.18 -5.70
N PRO A 58 -24.96 12.46 -6.06
CA PRO A 58 -24.78 12.90 -7.44
C PRO A 58 -23.54 12.29 -8.11
N SER A 59 -23.58 12.11 -9.43
CA SER A 59 -22.51 11.47 -10.21
C SER A 59 -21.14 12.13 -10.08
N GLU A 60 -21.12 13.43 -9.75
CA GLU A 60 -19.93 14.26 -9.54
C GLU A 60 -19.07 13.75 -8.36
N LEU A 61 -19.65 12.97 -7.44
CA LEU A 61 -18.90 12.35 -6.34
C LEU A 61 -17.96 11.25 -6.82
N ARG A 62 -18.18 10.68 -8.02
CA ARG A 62 -17.30 9.66 -8.62
C ARG A 62 -15.95 10.21 -9.04
N GLU A 63 -15.86 11.52 -9.28
CA GLU A 63 -14.62 12.21 -9.65
C GLU A 63 -13.78 12.58 -8.41
N ARG A 64 -14.30 12.39 -7.20
CA ARG A 64 -13.55 12.66 -5.96
C ARG A 64 -12.66 11.49 -5.61
N THR A 65 -11.37 11.77 -5.49
CA THR A 65 -10.37 10.84 -4.96
C THR A 65 -10.33 10.90 -3.44
N ASP A 66 -10.31 9.75 -2.78
CA ASP A 66 -10.08 9.63 -1.34
C ASP A 66 -8.69 9.05 -1.11
N SER A 67 -7.86 9.71 -0.28
CA SER A 67 -6.49 9.28 0.02
C SER A 67 -6.39 7.92 0.72
N LEU A 68 -7.49 7.42 1.30
CA LEU A 68 -7.57 6.11 1.96
C LEU A 68 -8.15 5.03 1.04
N SER A 69 -8.57 5.39 -0.17
CA SER A 69 -9.13 4.48 -1.17
C SER A 69 -8.23 4.35 -2.39
N GLY A 70 -8.47 3.30 -3.18
CA GLY A 70 -7.76 3.05 -4.43
C GLY A 70 -6.50 2.21 -4.23
N ASP A 71 -6.20 1.41 -5.25
CA ASP A 71 -5.01 0.58 -5.25
C ASP A 71 -3.76 1.45 -5.32
N ARG A 72 -2.68 0.95 -4.75
CA ARG A 72 -1.39 1.64 -4.74
C ARG A 72 -0.34 0.78 -5.41
N LEU A 73 0.46 1.40 -6.27
CA LEU A 73 1.70 0.81 -6.77
C LEU A 73 2.84 1.53 -6.06
N LEU A 74 3.61 0.79 -5.28
CA LEU A 74 4.65 1.33 -4.44
C LEU A 74 6.00 0.88 -5.00
N ARG A 75 6.76 1.81 -5.60
CA ARG A 75 8.14 1.54 -5.98
C ARG A 75 9.02 1.46 -4.75
N ASN A 76 9.90 0.49 -4.68
CA ASN A 76 10.93 0.44 -3.66
C ASN A 76 12.18 1.19 -4.14
N ASP A 77 12.54 2.26 -3.43
CA ASP A 77 13.76 3.02 -3.68
C ASP A 77 14.75 2.71 -2.54
N ASP A 78 15.66 1.75 -2.75
CA ASP A 78 16.71 1.36 -1.79
C ASP A 78 16.15 1.01 -0.37
N GLY A 79 15.06 0.24 -0.32
CA GLY A 79 14.41 -0.18 0.92
C GLY A 79 13.34 0.80 1.44
N ARG A 80 12.93 1.77 0.62
CA ARG A 80 11.84 2.70 0.95
C ARG A 80 10.79 2.73 -0.14
N PHE A 81 9.56 2.37 0.23
CA PHE A 81 8.43 2.33 -0.68
C PHE A 81 7.80 3.71 -0.89
N VAL A 82 7.56 4.07 -2.15
CA VAL A 82 7.00 5.34 -2.62
C VAL A 82 5.86 5.05 -3.60
N ASP A 83 4.70 5.68 -3.40
CA ASP A 83 3.53 5.56 -4.29
C ASP A 83 3.79 6.25 -5.64
N VAL A 84 3.55 5.56 -6.75
CA VAL A 84 3.85 6.00 -8.14
C VAL A 84 2.63 6.04 -9.06
#